data_AF-A0A524D6G7-F1
#
_entry.id   AF-A0A524D6G7-F1
#
_cell.length_a   1.000
_cell.length_b   1.000
_cell.length_c   1.000
_cell.angle_alpha   90.00
_cell.angle_beta   90.00
_cell.angle_gamma   90.00
#
_symmetry.space_group_name_H-M   'P 1'
#
loop_
_entity.id
_entity.type
_entity.pdbx_description
1 polymer ?
#
loop_
_entity_poly.entity_id
_entity_poly.type
_entity_poly.pdbx_seq_one_letter_code
_entity_poly.pdbx_strand_id
1 'polypeptide(L)'
;MKRLNEFFCVAKNKKVSRLKNSIFPNKNKFPLEVSSFKENLNSFPIKNEKSNRIKKQLKQFDWYSIASDWKIKIHPNQYSEEDLILKPFQNCSKANPLYRHKIWLETVYNDKKLNLLDSDIAQLFGVHPSIIGRWRERFSIPLKPRGKGSWTCKRDGRVYIRIEEEDYSHPNLKQFKNANQTYRLEHIYKMEKYLSRHPELEISKKCLIDGKYLKTDCEIHHINFIPNDNRIENLWCYESKKAHACGELTLRDVLRKLIKIDQIGFYNGSYYINKNFDYRTWEYSDLKKKLDRNNSNLPINFKNLENIKKALKSIKWKNDPEFWKVYKYNYRMQTREELKVNPYNDCNEFNPLYMHKEWFSRIYLDNRFKITDSRMGELCGISKDKARYWRDKHNISGRKKWGMDRIVDKSDGRIWIRVPKTYKNPVVNKDDYHRRLMIEHRYLMEKYLANHPELPIAKKCLIDGKYLKSDCEVHHINLDYQDNRLENLWVFENNEEHQKARESLYSLVDKLLEQKLIIFNNGSYSFKH
;
A
#
# COMPACT_ATOMS: atom_id res chain seq x y z
N MET A 1 -9.90 37.37 -34.07
CA MET A 1 -10.23 37.91 -35.40
C MET A 1 -8.99 37.71 -36.29
N LYS A 2 -9.10 36.97 -37.42
CA LYS A 2 -8.08 36.63 -38.46
C LYS A 2 -6.88 35.77 -37.96
N ARG A 3 -6.66 34.47 -38.29
CA ARG A 3 -6.81 33.58 -39.47
C ARG A 3 -5.71 33.76 -40.55
N LEU A 4 -5.21 32.61 -41.04
CA LEU A 4 -4.40 32.32 -42.27
C LEU A 4 -2.86 32.31 -42.04
N ASN A 5 -2.02 31.39 -42.55
CA ASN A 5 -2.09 30.33 -43.58
C ASN A 5 -0.95 29.29 -43.34
N GLU A 6 -1.23 27.98 -43.39
CA GLU A 6 -0.95 27.02 -44.50
C GLU A 6 0.53 26.76 -44.85
N PHE A 7 0.96 25.48 -44.77
CA PHE A 7 1.70 24.81 -45.84
C PHE A 7 1.60 23.27 -45.74
N PHE A 8 1.63 22.64 -46.91
CA PHE A 8 1.10 21.33 -47.28
C PHE A 8 1.98 20.08 -47.03
N CYS A 9 1.29 18.94 -47.13
CA CYS A 9 1.65 17.51 -47.23
C CYS A 9 2.98 17.10 -47.92
N VAL A 10 3.55 15.96 -47.50
CA VAL A 10 3.80 14.78 -48.38
C VAL A 10 3.79 13.49 -47.54
N ALA A 11 2.87 12.57 -47.88
CA ALA A 11 2.94 11.17 -47.50
C ALA A 11 3.80 10.40 -48.51
N LYS A 12 4.69 9.51 -48.05
CA LYS A 12 5.27 8.45 -48.89
C LYS A 12 5.30 7.11 -48.15
N ASN A 13 4.49 6.22 -48.70
CA ASN A 13 4.51 4.77 -48.52
C ASN A 13 5.91 4.18 -48.70
N LYS A 14 6.29 3.20 -47.87
CA LYS A 14 7.17 2.10 -48.28
C LYS A 14 6.74 0.78 -47.65
N LYS A 15 6.38 -0.16 -48.53
CA LYS A 15 6.08 -1.56 -48.28
C LYS A 15 7.37 -2.37 -48.03
N VAL A 16 7.27 -3.28 -47.05
CA VAL A 16 7.68 -4.70 -47.04
C VAL A 16 9.10 -5.08 -47.52
N SER A 17 9.87 -5.70 -46.62
CA SER A 17 10.58 -6.95 -46.94
C SER A 17 10.99 -7.77 -45.70
N ARG A 18 10.47 -9.00 -45.67
CA ARG A 18 11.09 -10.30 -45.31
C ARG A 18 11.53 -10.61 -43.87
N LEU A 19 10.73 -11.52 -43.30
CA LEU A 19 11.04 -12.56 -42.32
C LEU A 19 12.36 -13.30 -42.61
N LYS A 20 13.12 -13.60 -41.55
CA LYS A 20 13.80 -14.89 -41.37
C LYS A 20 13.71 -15.37 -39.91
N ASN A 21 13.40 -16.65 -39.83
CA ASN A 21 13.13 -17.52 -38.69
C ASN A 21 14.20 -17.50 -37.58
N SER A 22 13.76 -17.61 -36.32
CA SER A 22 14.48 -18.39 -35.32
C SER A 22 13.48 -19.13 -34.41
N ILE A 23 13.62 -20.44 -34.46
CA ILE A 23 12.91 -21.50 -33.75
C ILE A 23 13.41 -21.57 -32.30
N PHE A 24 12.52 -21.75 -31.30
CA PHE A 24 12.67 -22.62 -30.11
C PHE A 24 11.39 -22.57 -29.25
N PRO A 25 11.10 -23.58 -28.40
CA PRO A 25 9.79 -24.19 -28.34
C PRO A 25 8.94 -23.74 -27.15
N ASN A 26 7.65 -23.89 -27.38
CA ASN A 26 6.52 -23.51 -26.57
C ASN A 26 6.10 -24.68 -25.66
N LYS A 27 6.01 -24.47 -24.33
CA LYS A 27 5.19 -25.31 -23.42
C LYS A 27 4.64 -24.47 -22.27
N ASN A 28 3.44 -23.94 -22.46
CA ASN A 28 2.29 -24.11 -21.56
C ASN A 28 1.12 -23.25 -22.06
N LYS A 29 0.23 -23.87 -22.84
CA LYS A 29 -1.06 -23.30 -23.21
C LYS A 29 -2.06 -23.59 -22.09
N PHE A 30 -2.64 -22.56 -21.49
CA PHE A 30 -3.96 -22.62 -20.87
C PHE A 30 -4.86 -21.56 -21.53
N PRO A 31 -6.15 -21.85 -21.75
CA PRO A 31 -7.00 -21.04 -22.60
C PRO A 31 -7.44 -19.75 -21.88
N LEU A 32 -7.25 -18.62 -22.57
CA LEU A 32 -7.79 -17.32 -22.23
C LEU A 32 -9.20 -17.22 -22.82
N GLU A 33 -10.23 -17.40 -22.01
CA GLU A 33 -11.55 -16.84 -22.30
C GLU A 33 -11.65 -15.45 -21.67
N VAL A 34 -11.67 -14.43 -22.53
CA VAL A 34 -11.89 -13.03 -22.15
C VAL A 34 -13.39 -12.77 -22.25
N SER A 35 -14.09 -12.78 -21.12
CA SER A 35 -15.47 -12.29 -21.06
C SER A 35 -15.47 -10.77 -20.84
N SER A 36 -16.18 -10.08 -21.72
CA SER A 36 -16.34 -8.62 -21.73
C SER A 36 -17.25 -8.16 -20.58
N PHE A 37 -16.69 -7.46 -19.60
CA PHE A 37 -17.45 -6.78 -18.56
C PHE A 37 -18.00 -5.45 -19.10
N LYS A 38 -19.29 -5.43 -19.47
CA LYS A 38 -20.08 -4.21 -19.64
C LYS A 38 -20.88 -3.95 -18.35
N GLU A 39 -20.75 -2.71 -17.88
CA GLU A 39 -21.75 -1.92 -17.14
C GLU A 39 -22.61 -2.63 -16.07
N ASN A 40 -22.27 -2.37 -14.79
CA ASN A 40 -23.17 -2.65 -13.67
C ASN A 40 -23.28 -1.42 -12.77
N LEU A 41 -24.12 -0.46 -13.18
CA LEU A 41 -24.57 0.66 -12.33
C LEU A 41 -26.02 0.45 -11.82
N ASN A 42 -26.63 -0.70 -12.06
CA ASN A 42 -27.98 -1.02 -11.60
C ASN A 42 -28.04 -2.40 -10.95
N SER A 43 -27.45 -2.55 -9.76
CA SER A 43 -27.77 -3.72 -8.92
C SER A 43 -27.54 -3.46 -7.43
N PHE A 44 -28.61 -3.10 -6.72
CA PHE A 44 -28.81 -3.51 -5.33
C PHE A 44 -30.12 -4.32 -5.24
N PRO A 45 -30.11 -5.62 -5.57
CA PRO A 45 -31.31 -6.47 -5.49
C PRO A 45 -31.82 -6.59 -4.04
N ILE A 46 -30.89 -6.60 -3.08
CA ILE A 46 -31.16 -6.88 -1.66
C ILE A 46 -31.92 -5.73 -0.96
N LYS A 47 -31.82 -4.48 -1.46
CA LYS A 47 -32.52 -3.32 -0.86
C LYS A 47 -34.00 -3.21 -1.25
N ASN A 48 -34.42 -3.86 -2.34
CA ASN A 48 -35.80 -3.81 -2.79
C ASN A 48 -36.72 -4.71 -1.98
N GLU A 49 -36.25 -5.87 -1.50
CA GLU A 49 -37.08 -6.81 -0.74
C GLU A 49 -37.53 -6.25 0.62
N LYS A 50 -36.59 -5.69 1.41
CA LYS A 50 -36.93 -5.04 2.69
C LYS A 50 -37.94 -3.91 2.49
N SER A 51 -37.72 -3.07 1.47
CA SER A 51 -38.61 -1.95 1.14
C SER A 51 -40.01 -2.42 0.75
N ASN A 52 -40.09 -3.47 -0.08
CA ASN A 52 -41.36 -4.06 -0.50
C ASN A 52 -42.10 -4.72 0.67
N ARG A 53 -41.39 -5.37 1.60
CA ARG A 53 -41.97 -5.95 2.81
C ARG A 53 -42.59 -4.88 3.69
N ILE A 54 -41.88 -3.78 3.94
CA ILE A 54 -42.39 -2.66 4.74
C ILE A 54 -43.60 -2.01 4.06
N LYS A 55 -43.56 -1.80 2.73
CA LYS A 55 -44.71 -1.29 1.97
C LYS A 55 -45.94 -2.19 2.09
N LYS A 56 -45.77 -3.51 2.09
CA LYS A 56 -46.88 -4.46 2.33
C LYS A 56 -47.43 -4.34 3.75
N GLN A 57 -46.57 -4.23 4.76
CA GLN A 57 -46.99 -4.03 6.16
C GLN A 57 -47.77 -2.72 6.35
N LEU A 58 -47.32 -1.62 5.76
CA LEU A 58 -48.00 -0.33 5.84
C LEU A 58 -49.42 -0.37 5.24
N LYS A 59 -49.67 -1.22 4.24
CA LYS A 59 -51.01 -1.41 3.68
C LYS A 59 -51.98 -2.17 4.59
N GLN A 60 -51.45 -2.86 5.61
CA GLN A 60 -52.24 -3.65 6.57
C GLN A 60 -52.66 -2.83 7.79
N PHE A 61 -52.20 -1.58 7.93
CA PHE A 61 -52.65 -0.70 8.99
C PHE A 61 -54.11 -0.30 8.73
N ASP A 62 -54.91 -0.29 9.80
CA ASP A 62 -56.28 0.20 9.73
C ASP A 62 -56.29 1.74 9.75
N TRP A 63 -55.97 2.33 8.60
CA TRP A 63 -55.83 3.77 8.47
C TRP A 63 -57.14 4.53 8.74
N TYR A 64 -58.30 3.89 8.60
CA TYR A 64 -59.60 4.52 8.86
C TYR A 64 -59.89 4.68 10.35
N SER A 65 -59.42 3.75 11.21
CA SER A 65 -59.51 3.93 12.66
C SER A 65 -58.45 4.88 13.21
N ILE A 66 -57.34 5.08 12.49
CA ILE A 66 -56.26 6.00 12.89
C ILE A 66 -56.61 7.47 12.63
N ALA A 67 -57.24 7.79 11.49
CA ALA A 67 -57.69 9.13 11.17
C ALA A 67 -58.89 9.15 10.20
N SER A 68 -59.82 10.07 10.45
CA SER A 68 -60.99 10.33 9.60
C SER A 68 -60.72 11.37 8.50
N ASP A 69 -59.74 12.27 8.70
CA ASP A 69 -59.34 13.28 7.71
C ASP A 69 -57.94 13.00 7.18
N TRP A 70 -57.82 12.93 5.86
CA TRP A 70 -56.60 12.64 5.13
C TRP A 70 -56.25 13.79 4.18
N LYS A 71 -56.56 15.03 4.57
CA LYS A 71 -56.26 16.23 3.78
C LYS A 71 -54.94 16.86 4.22
N ILE A 72 -54.20 17.38 3.24
CA ILE A 72 -53.09 18.29 3.48
C ILE A 72 -53.26 19.54 2.63
N LYS A 73 -52.78 20.67 3.13
CA LYS A 73 -52.69 21.90 2.36
C LYS A 73 -51.47 21.85 1.44
N ILE A 74 -51.69 22.12 0.14
CA ILE A 74 -50.63 22.28 -0.85
C ILE A 74 -50.72 23.67 -1.48
N HIS A 75 -49.56 24.22 -1.83
CA HIS A 75 -49.46 25.47 -2.57
C HIS A 75 -48.96 25.16 -3.98
N PRO A 76 -49.86 24.96 -4.96
CA PRO A 76 -49.44 24.73 -6.35
C PRO A 76 -48.75 25.95 -6.94
N ASN A 77 -49.08 27.15 -6.44
CA ASN A 77 -48.38 28.41 -6.70
C ASN A 77 -48.37 29.26 -5.42
N GLN A 78 -47.70 30.42 -5.47
CA GLN A 78 -47.50 31.30 -4.31
C GLN A 78 -48.77 32.00 -3.78
N TYR A 79 -49.91 31.90 -4.49
CA TYR A 79 -51.14 32.65 -4.19
C TYR A 79 -52.35 31.78 -3.88
N SER A 80 -52.24 30.46 -4.04
CA SER A 80 -53.35 29.53 -3.84
C SER A 80 -52.98 28.45 -2.85
N GLU A 81 -53.97 28.02 -2.09
CA GLU A 81 -53.88 26.92 -1.16
C GLU A 81 -55.01 25.95 -1.50
N GLU A 82 -54.65 24.72 -1.84
CA GLU A 82 -55.60 23.68 -2.22
C GLU A 82 -55.53 22.52 -1.23
N ASP A 83 -56.67 21.88 -0.98
CA ASP A 83 -56.73 20.64 -0.22
C ASP A 83 -56.38 19.46 -1.13
N LEU A 84 -55.29 18.77 -0.82
CA LEU A 84 -54.97 17.48 -1.42
C LEU A 84 -55.47 16.35 -0.50
N ILE A 85 -56.44 15.58 -0.98
CA ILE A 85 -56.92 14.37 -0.30
C ILE A 85 -55.95 13.21 -0.56
N LEU A 86 -55.32 12.74 0.50
CA LEU A 86 -54.38 11.63 0.49
C LEU A 86 -55.08 10.28 0.60
N LYS A 87 -54.43 9.24 0.06
CA LYS A 87 -54.91 7.85 0.09
C LYS A 87 -53.95 7.00 0.91
N PRO A 88 -54.21 6.74 2.21
CA PRO A 88 -53.23 6.13 3.11
C PRO A 88 -52.89 4.67 2.79
N PHE A 89 -53.77 3.96 2.10
CA PHE A 89 -53.57 2.58 1.61
C PHE A 89 -52.75 2.50 0.31
N GLN A 90 -52.52 3.63 -0.36
CA GLN A 90 -51.70 3.68 -1.57
C GLN A 90 -50.23 3.91 -1.23
N ASN A 91 -49.35 3.55 -2.17
CA ASN A 91 -47.94 3.88 -2.02
C ASN A 91 -47.78 5.41 -2.00
N CYS A 92 -46.95 5.91 -1.09
CA CYS A 92 -46.58 7.31 -1.08
C CYS A 92 -45.82 7.67 -2.36
N SER A 93 -46.14 8.81 -2.93
CA SER A 93 -45.58 9.32 -4.19
C SER A 93 -45.63 10.85 -4.21
N LYS A 94 -45.18 11.48 -5.30
CA LYS A 94 -45.36 12.94 -5.47
C LYS A 94 -46.83 13.36 -5.47
N ALA A 95 -47.73 12.52 -6.01
CA ALA A 95 -49.17 12.77 -6.05
C ALA A 95 -49.89 12.35 -4.75
N ASN A 96 -49.25 11.55 -3.90
CA ASN A 96 -49.80 11.09 -2.62
C ASN A 96 -48.71 11.17 -1.53
N PRO A 97 -48.24 12.37 -1.14
CA PRO A 97 -47.09 12.54 -0.27
C PRO A 97 -47.46 12.31 1.20
N LEU A 98 -47.75 11.06 1.57
CA LEU A 98 -48.23 10.66 2.89
C LEU A 98 -47.37 11.15 4.06
N TYR A 99 -46.05 11.30 3.86
CA TYR A 99 -45.13 11.84 4.87
C TYR A 99 -45.40 13.32 5.24
N ARG A 100 -46.24 14.03 4.48
CA ARG A 100 -46.70 15.40 4.79
C ARG A 100 -47.96 15.42 5.66
N HIS A 101 -48.53 14.27 5.98
CA HIS A 101 -49.66 14.17 6.89
C HIS A 101 -49.14 13.83 8.30
N LYS A 102 -49.47 14.66 9.29
CA LYS A 102 -48.93 14.54 10.66
C LYS A 102 -49.18 13.13 11.24
N ILE A 103 -50.45 12.72 11.26
CA ILE A 103 -50.86 11.46 11.88
C ILE A 103 -50.16 10.28 11.19
N TRP A 104 -50.09 10.31 9.86
CA TRP A 104 -49.43 9.26 9.10
C TRP A 104 -47.95 9.15 9.45
N LEU A 105 -47.24 10.28 9.39
CA LEU A 105 -45.80 10.30 9.65
C LEU A 105 -45.52 9.88 11.09
N GLU A 106 -46.30 10.36 12.05
CA GLU A 106 -46.17 10.02 13.46
C GLU A 106 -46.44 8.53 13.73
N THR A 107 -47.49 7.96 13.15
CA THR A 107 -47.81 6.53 13.28
C THR A 107 -46.70 5.67 12.67
N VAL A 108 -46.29 5.93 11.43
CA VAL A 108 -45.26 5.13 10.74
C VAL A 108 -43.90 5.30 11.40
N TYR A 109 -43.58 6.52 11.84
CA TYR A 109 -42.35 6.79 12.54
C TYR A 109 -42.37 6.07 13.89
N ASN A 110 -43.37 6.22 14.74
CA ASN A 110 -43.38 5.68 16.10
C ASN A 110 -43.72 4.18 16.20
N ASP A 111 -44.08 3.52 15.10
CA ASP A 111 -44.36 2.08 15.12
C ASP A 111 -43.11 1.27 15.53
N LYS A 112 -43.25 0.54 16.65
CA LYS A 112 -42.17 -0.26 17.24
C LYS A 112 -41.81 -1.49 16.40
N LYS A 113 -42.76 -2.05 15.62
CA LYS A 113 -42.53 -3.23 14.78
C LYS A 113 -41.76 -2.87 13.51
N LEU A 114 -42.05 -1.71 12.91
CA LEU A 114 -41.38 -1.21 11.72
C LEU A 114 -40.01 -0.60 12.04
N ASN A 115 -39.88 0.07 13.20
CA ASN A 115 -38.66 0.71 13.69
C ASN A 115 -37.90 1.53 12.61
N LEU A 116 -38.62 2.38 11.88
CA LEU A 116 -38.05 3.17 10.78
C LEU A 116 -37.37 4.43 11.29
N LEU A 117 -36.28 4.82 10.64
CA LEU A 117 -35.62 6.13 10.75
C LEU A 117 -36.03 7.05 9.58
N ASP A 118 -35.72 8.35 9.66
CA ASP A 118 -35.95 9.32 8.59
C ASP A 118 -35.39 8.83 7.23
N SER A 119 -34.23 8.16 7.25
CA SER A 119 -33.61 7.60 6.05
C SER A 119 -34.37 6.40 5.47
N ASP A 120 -34.94 5.54 6.31
CA ASP A 120 -35.73 4.40 5.84
C ASP A 120 -37.03 4.90 5.19
N ILE A 121 -37.71 5.84 5.85
CA ILE A 121 -38.93 6.49 5.34
C ILE A 121 -38.63 7.20 4.02
N ALA A 122 -37.53 7.95 3.96
CA ALA A 122 -37.13 8.66 2.75
C ALA A 122 -36.83 7.71 1.59
N GLN A 123 -36.13 6.61 1.86
CA GLN A 123 -35.84 5.57 0.88
C GLN A 123 -37.11 4.88 0.38
N LEU A 124 -38.07 4.57 1.26
CA LEU A 124 -39.35 3.96 0.88
C LEU A 124 -40.10 4.80 -0.18
N PHE A 125 -39.91 6.13 -0.15
CA PHE A 125 -40.68 7.09 -0.92
C PHE A 125 -39.89 7.86 -1.97
N GLY A 126 -38.61 7.54 -2.16
CA GLY A 126 -37.77 8.18 -3.18
C GLY A 126 -37.58 9.67 -2.93
N VAL A 127 -37.50 10.09 -1.67
CA VAL A 127 -37.22 11.48 -1.27
C VAL A 127 -35.89 11.56 -0.51
N HIS A 128 -35.35 12.76 -0.34
CA HIS A 128 -34.15 12.95 0.46
C HIS A 128 -34.47 12.87 1.97
N PRO A 129 -33.62 12.25 2.83
CA PRO A 129 -33.86 12.12 4.28
C PRO A 129 -34.18 13.44 5.00
N SER A 130 -33.56 14.55 4.59
CA SER A 130 -33.84 15.88 5.16
C SER A 130 -35.28 16.36 4.95
N ILE A 131 -35.98 15.85 3.92
CA ILE A 131 -37.40 16.19 3.70
C ILE A 131 -38.26 15.56 4.80
N ILE A 132 -37.99 14.29 5.15
CA ILE A 132 -38.70 13.61 6.25
C ILE A 132 -38.39 14.30 7.57
N GLY A 133 -37.10 14.59 7.83
CA GLY A 133 -36.69 15.31 9.04
C GLY A 133 -37.37 16.67 9.19
N ARG A 134 -37.50 17.45 8.11
CA ARG A 134 -38.20 18.74 8.11
C ARG A 134 -39.67 18.62 8.46
N TRP A 135 -40.39 17.65 7.87
CA TRP A 135 -41.82 17.45 8.18
C TRP A 135 -42.03 16.93 9.60
N ARG A 136 -41.15 16.03 10.06
CA ARG A 136 -41.13 15.55 11.44
C ARG A 136 -40.98 16.72 12.42
N GLU A 137 -40.01 17.61 12.19
CA GLU A 137 -39.80 18.83 12.97
C GLU A 137 -41.00 19.77 12.92
N ARG A 138 -41.56 20.00 11.74
CA ARG A 138 -42.76 20.84 11.56
C ARG A 138 -43.96 20.32 12.36
N PHE A 139 -44.06 19.01 12.56
CA PHE A 139 -45.13 18.38 13.33
C PHE A 139 -44.80 18.15 14.80
N SER A 140 -43.62 18.60 15.26
CA SER A 140 -43.12 18.38 16.61
C SER A 140 -43.05 16.89 16.99
N ILE A 141 -42.86 16.01 15.99
CA ILE A 141 -42.65 14.58 16.25
C ILE A 141 -41.22 14.44 16.78
N PRO A 142 -41.02 13.99 18.03
CA PRO A 142 -39.69 13.89 18.62
C PRO A 142 -38.82 12.96 17.77
N LEU A 143 -37.54 13.32 17.61
CA LEU A 143 -36.57 12.36 17.08
C LEU A 143 -36.65 11.11 17.94
N LYS A 144 -36.84 9.95 17.30
CA LYS A 144 -36.54 8.71 17.98
C LYS A 144 -35.14 8.87 18.56
N PRO A 145 -34.89 8.46 19.82
CA PRO A 145 -33.53 8.14 20.19
C PRO A 145 -33.04 7.24 19.05
N ARG A 146 -32.01 7.69 18.31
CA ARG A 146 -31.40 6.89 17.23
C ARG A 146 -30.86 5.65 17.93
N GLY A 147 -31.73 4.68 18.19
CA GLY A 147 -31.51 3.67 19.21
C GLY A 147 -30.29 2.88 18.82
N LYS A 148 -29.36 2.64 19.76
CA LYS A 148 -28.10 1.87 19.57
C LYS A 148 -27.64 1.82 18.10
N GLY A 149 -27.50 2.99 17.49
CA GLY A 149 -27.29 3.07 16.06
C GLY A 149 -25.88 2.61 15.76
N SER A 150 -25.72 1.55 14.99
CA SER A 150 -24.45 1.21 14.36
C SER A 150 -24.53 1.48 12.86
N TRP A 151 -23.43 1.92 12.27
CA TRP A 151 -23.29 1.94 10.82
C TRP A 151 -21.91 1.47 10.40
N THR A 152 -21.85 0.76 9.29
CA THR A 152 -20.59 0.41 8.64
C THR A 152 -20.18 1.54 7.71
N CYS A 153 -19.01 2.12 7.94
CA CYS A 153 -18.43 3.08 7.02
C CYS A 153 -18.07 2.36 5.71
N LYS A 154 -18.58 2.85 4.59
CA LYS A 154 -18.35 2.22 3.27
C LYS A 154 -16.89 2.26 2.82
N ARG A 155 -16.10 3.19 3.35
CA ARG A 155 -14.71 3.43 2.91
C ARG A 155 -13.73 2.43 3.52
N ASP A 156 -13.84 2.20 4.82
CA ASP A 156 -12.90 1.35 5.57
C ASP A 156 -13.56 0.06 6.09
N GLY A 157 -14.86 -0.11 5.85
CA GLY A 157 -15.63 -1.25 6.31
C GLY A 157 -15.78 -1.31 7.82
N ARG A 158 -15.47 -0.25 8.58
CA ARG A 158 -15.52 -0.29 10.05
C ARG A 158 -16.90 0.06 10.59
N VAL A 159 -17.31 -0.61 11.66
CA VAL A 159 -18.55 -0.30 12.38
C VAL A 159 -18.32 0.84 13.36
N TYR A 160 -19.12 1.87 13.26
CA TYR A 160 -19.25 2.92 14.25
C TYR A 160 -20.52 2.69 15.04
N ILE A 161 -20.45 2.89 16.36
CA ILE A 161 -21.59 2.82 17.26
C ILE A 161 -21.84 4.18 17.89
N ARG A 162 -23.12 4.46 18.11
CA ARG A 162 -23.57 5.55 18.97
C ARG A 162 -23.52 5.10 20.42
N ILE A 163 -22.81 5.84 21.27
CA ILE A 163 -22.78 5.56 22.71
C ILE A 163 -23.89 6.40 23.38
N GLU A 164 -24.82 5.72 24.03
CA GLU A 164 -26.00 6.32 24.68
C GLU A 164 -25.87 6.40 26.21
N GLU A 165 -24.80 5.85 26.78
CA GLU A 165 -24.58 5.90 28.22
C GLU A 165 -24.39 7.36 28.65
N GLU A 166 -25.30 7.86 29.51
CA GLU A 166 -25.23 9.20 30.12
C GLU A 166 -23.88 9.39 30.85
N ASP A 167 -23.31 8.30 31.36
CA ASP A 167 -22.02 8.26 32.04
C ASP A 167 -20.80 8.17 31.10
N TYR A 168 -21.01 8.07 29.78
CA TYR A 168 -19.89 8.00 28.83
C TYR A 168 -19.34 9.38 28.51
N SER A 169 -18.49 9.88 29.41
CA SER A 169 -17.77 11.14 29.25
C SER A 169 -16.27 10.88 29.12
N HIS A 170 -15.83 10.57 27.90
CA HIS A 170 -14.44 10.27 27.64
C HIS A 170 -13.58 11.55 27.75
N PRO A 171 -12.60 11.62 28.67
CA PRO A 171 -11.92 12.88 29.03
C PRO A 171 -11.16 13.53 27.86
N ASN A 172 -10.63 12.70 26.96
CA ASN A 172 -9.80 13.16 25.83
C ASN A 172 -10.54 13.26 24.49
N LEU A 173 -11.84 12.90 24.42
CA LEU A 173 -12.61 13.14 23.21
C LEU A 173 -13.28 14.49 23.37
N LYS A 174 -12.82 15.50 22.60
CA LYS A 174 -13.55 16.76 22.49
C LYS A 174 -14.96 16.43 22.02
N GLN A 175 -15.94 16.59 22.91
CA GLN A 175 -17.33 16.65 22.49
C GLN A 175 -17.39 17.79 21.48
N PHE A 176 -17.72 17.49 20.23
CA PHE A 176 -17.96 18.54 19.24
C PHE A 176 -19.03 19.45 19.85
N LYS A 177 -18.75 20.77 19.94
CA LYS A 177 -19.58 21.75 20.69
C LYS A 177 -21.07 21.74 20.34
N ASN A 178 -21.47 21.10 19.23
CA ASN A 178 -22.84 21.00 18.74
C ASN A 178 -23.35 19.55 18.58
N ALA A 179 -22.61 18.54 19.04
CA ALA A 179 -23.02 17.14 18.96
C ALA A 179 -23.23 16.58 20.37
N ASN A 180 -24.48 16.50 20.81
CA ASN A 180 -24.90 15.73 22.00
C ASN A 180 -24.71 14.20 21.80
N GLN A 181 -23.80 13.77 20.91
CA GLN A 181 -23.67 12.38 20.47
C GLN A 181 -22.20 12.04 20.27
N THR A 182 -21.70 11.12 21.10
CA THR A 182 -20.37 10.53 20.91
C THR A 182 -20.50 9.28 20.05
N TYR A 183 -19.83 9.31 18.90
CA TYR A 183 -19.66 8.14 18.05
C TYR A 183 -18.28 7.55 18.26
N ARG A 184 -18.20 6.23 18.39
CA ARG A 184 -16.94 5.52 18.58
C ARG A 184 -16.90 4.31 17.65
N LEU A 185 -15.71 3.94 17.21
CA LEU A 185 -15.50 2.68 16.49
C LEU A 185 -15.85 1.52 17.43
N GLU A 186 -16.63 0.55 16.93
CA GLU A 186 -17.16 -0.55 17.74
C GLU A 186 -16.04 -1.37 18.39
N HIS A 187 -14.98 -1.69 17.65
CA HIS A 187 -13.83 -2.42 18.20
C HIS A 187 -13.15 -1.66 19.34
N ILE A 188 -13.05 -0.32 19.26
CA ILE A 188 -12.46 0.49 20.33
C ILE A 188 -13.34 0.42 21.56
N TYR A 189 -14.65 0.65 21.40
CA TYR A 189 -15.59 0.60 22.52
C TYR A 189 -15.65 -0.79 23.16
N LYS A 190 -15.66 -1.87 22.38
CA LYS A 190 -15.65 -3.24 22.89
C LYS A 190 -14.37 -3.54 23.67
N MET A 191 -13.21 -3.20 23.12
CA MET A 191 -11.93 -3.39 23.81
C MET A 191 -11.88 -2.56 25.10
N GLU A 192 -12.33 -1.31 25.06
CA GLU A 192 -12.42 -0.45 26.24
C GLU A 192 -13.29 -1.05 27.35
N LYS A 193 -14.49 -1.52 27.03
CA LYS A 193 -15.38 -2.19 27.99
C LYS A 193 -14.79 -3.49 28.51
N TYR A 194 -14.09 -4.25 27.67
CA TYR A 194 -13.38 -5.45 28.09
C TYR A 194 -12.29 -5.12 29.10
N LEU A 195 -11.34 -4.24 28.75
CA LEU A 195 -10.25 -3.85 29.64
C LEU A 195 -10.74 -3.23 30.96
N SER A 196 -11.81 -2.43 30.93
CA SER A 196 -12.39 -1.82 32.14
C SER A 196 -12.95 -2.87 33.12
N ARG A 197 -13.44 -4.01 32.61
CA ARG A 197 -13.89 -5.15 33.43
C ARG A 197 -12.76 -6.07 33.88
N HIS A 198 -11.56 -5.88 33.32
CA HIS A 198 -10.39 -6.71 33.58
C HIS A 198 -9.22 -5.86 34.10
N PRO A 199 -9.35 -5.17 35.26
CA PRO A 199 -8.30 -4.32 35.83
C PRO A 199 -7.05 -5.09 36.28
N GLU A 200 -7.15 -6.41 36.42
CA GLU A 200 -6.03 -7.31 36.71
C GLU A 200 -4.99 -7.37 35.58
N LEU A 201 -5.40 -7.11 34.33
CA LEU A 201 -4.51 -7.13 33.17
C LEU A 201 -3.57 -5.92 33.18
N GLU A 202 -2.28 -6.15 32.95
CA GLU A 202 -1.27 -5.09 32.87
C GLU A 202 -1.63 -4.04 31.80
N ILE A 203 -2.15 -4.50 30.65
CA ILE A 203 -2.56 -3.62 29.55
C ILE A 203 -3.72 -2.69 29.94
N SER A 204 -4.64 -3.12 30.82
CA SER A 204 -5.74 -2.28 31.33
C SER A 204 -5.20 -1.10 32.14
N LYS A 205 -4.22 -1.36 33.02
CA LYS A 205 -3.54 -0.32 33.83
C LYS A 205 -2.79 0.68 32.95
N LYS A 206 -2.21 0.22 31.84
CA LYS A 206 -1.44 1.06 30.93
C LYS A 206 -2.28 1.85 29.94
N CYS A 207 -3.36 1.26 29.42
CA CYS A 207 -4.12 1.82 28.30
C CYS A 207 -5.39 2.54 28.71
N LEU A 208 -5.88 2.39 29.95
CA LEU A 208 -7.09 3.07 30.40
C LEU A 208 -6.80 4.35 31.20
N ILE A 209 -7.70 5.32 31.08
CA ILE A 209 -7.85 6.51 31.91
C ILE A 209 -8.94 6.20 32.92
N ASP A 210 -8.64 6.39 34.20
CA ASP A 210 -9.53 6.10 35.34
C ASP A 210 -10.09 4.67 35.36
N GLY A 211 -9.36 3.72 34.75
CA GLY A 211 -9.80 2.33 34.61
C GLY A 211 -11.04 2.15 33.70
N LYS A 212 -11.42 3.16 32.92
CA LYS A 212 -12.65 3.16 32.11
C LYS A 212 -12.43 3.41 30.63
N TYR A 213 -11.55 4.35 30.27
CA TYR A 213 -11.49 4.89 28.90
C TYR A 213 -10.16 4.63 28.23
N LEU A 214 -10.16 4.11 27.00
CA LEU A 214 -8.93 3.88 26.26
C LEU A 214 -8.24 5.20 25.90
N LYS A 215 -6.94 5.32 26.21
CA LYS A 215 -6.14 6.49 25.83
C LYS A 215 -6.13 6.68 24.32
N THR A 216 -6.02 7.94 23.89
CA THR A 216 -6.13 8.35 22.47
C THR A 216 -4.93 7.98 21.61
N ASP A 217 -3.80 7.64 22.24
CA ASP A 217 -2.58 7.17 21.58
C ASP A 217 -2.53 5.65 21.42
N CYS A 218 -3.36 4.91 22.16
CA CYS A 218 -3.54 3.48 21.99
C CYS A 218 -4.22 3.15 20.65
N GLU A 219 -3.88 2.00 20.08
CA GLU A 219 -4.43 1.51 18.81
C GLU A 219 -5.04 0.13 18.98
N ILE A 220 -6.25 -0.06 18.45
CA ILE A 220 -6.93 -1.35 18.46
C ILE A 220 -6.78 -1.98 17.07
N HIS A 221 -6.25 -3.20 17.05
CA HIS A 221 -5.91 -3.92 15.83
C HIS A 221 -6.75 -5.18 15.69
N HIS A 222 -7.35 -5.38 14.51
CA HIS A 222 -7.95 -6.65 14.13
C HIS A 222 -6.86 -7.65 13.73
N ILE A 223 -6.67 -8.68 14.54
CA ILE A 223 -5.63 -9.71 14.35
C ILE A 223 -5.80 -10.42 13.00
N ASN A 224 -7.05 -10.66 12.58
CA ASN A 224 -7.36 -11.30 11.30
C ASN A 224 -7.54 -10.32 10.13
N PHE A 225 -7.35 -9.01 10.36
CA PHE A 225 -7.56 -7.96 9.35
C PHE A 225 -8.99 -7.88 8.78
N ILE A 226 -10.00 -8.44 9.47
CA ILE A 226 -11.40 -8.32 9.10
C ILE A 226 -12.01 -7.12 9.85
N PRO A 227 -12.29 -5.96 9.20
CA PRO A 227 -12.63 -4.72 9.91
C PRO A 227 -13.95 -4.76 10.68
N ASN A 228 -14.82 -5.72 10.37
CA ASN A 228 -16.12 -5.94 11.01
C ASN A 228 -16.09 -7.06 12.06
N ASP A 229 -14.99 -7.78 12.23
CA ASP A 229 -14.88 -8.84 13.22
C ASP A 229 -14.48 -8.27 14.57
N ASN A 230 -15.45 -7.66 15.25
CA ASN A 230 -15.24 -6.98 16.52
C ASN A 230 -15.40 -7.92 17.73
N ARG A 231 -15.04 -9.20 17.59
CA ARG A 231 -14.98 -10.16 18.71
C ARG A 231 -13.69 -9.91 19.51
N ILE A 232 -13.74 -9.99 20.84
CA ILE A 232 -12.60 -9.60 21.69
C ILE A 232 -11.36 -10.45 21.39
N GLU A 233 -11.53 -11.75 21.11
CA GLU A 233 -10.46 -12.67 20.75
C GLU A 233 -9.73 -12.32 19.44
N ASN A 234 -10.32 -11.48 18.59
CA ASN A 234 -9.72 -11.00 17.34
C ASN A 234 -9.19 -9.57 17.42
N LEU A 235 -9.25 -8.95 18.60
CA LEU A 235 -8.78 -7.60 18.82
C LEU A 235 -7.53 -7.61 19.69
N TRP A 236 -6.58 -6.74 19.37
CA TRP A 236 -5.39 -6.49 20.18
C TRP A 236 -5.24 -5.00 20.48
N CYS A 237 -4.92 -4.67 21.72
CA CYS A 237 -4.66 -3.31 22.15
C CYS A 237 -3.16 -3.03 22.21
N TYR A 238 -2.68 -2.11 21.38
CA TYR A 238 -1.33 -1.58 21.48
C TYR A 238 -1.31 -0.32 22.33
N GLU A 239 -0.32 -0.21 23.22
CA GLU A 239 -0.13 0.95 24.09
C GLU A 239 0.12 2.25 23.29
N SER A 240 0.62 2.15 22.06
CA SER A 240 0.87 3.30 21.19
C SER A 240 0.81 2.96 19.71
N LYS A 241 0.63 3.98 18.86
CA LYS A 241 0.81 3.89 17.40
C LYS A 241 2.16 3.30 16.97
N LYS A 242 3.23 3.59 17.73
CA LYS A 242 4.57 3.04 17.45
C LYS A 242 4.61 1.53 17.70
N ALA A 243 4.01 1.07 18.80
CA ALA A 243 3.91 -0.36 19.09
C ALA A 243 3.06 -1.10 18.05
N HIS A 244 1.94 -0.51 17.63
CA HIS A 244 1.11 -1.03 16.55
C HIS A 244 1.89 -1.14 15.23
N ALA A 245 2.64 -0.10 14.85
CA ALA A 245 3.50 -0.14 13.67
C ALA A 245 4.58 -1.24 13.76
N CYS A 246 5.18 -1.46 14.93
CA CYS A 246 6.09 -2.59 15.15
C CYS A 246 5.40 -3.94 14.96
N GLY A 247 4.17 -4.11 15.48
CA GLY A 247 3.35 -5.30 15.26
C GLY A 247 3.06 -5.55 13.78
N GLU A 248 2.69 -4.51 13.01
CA GLU A 248 2.50 -4.63 11.56
C GLU A 248 3.78 -5.02 10.81
N LEU A 249 4.95 -4.55 11.26
CA LEU A 249 6.23 -4.95 10.68
C LEU A 249 6.49 -6.45 10.86
N THR A 250 6.08 -7.04 11.99
CA THR A 250 6.19 -8.50 12.18
C THR A 250 5.31 -9.27 11.20
N LEU A 251 4.09 -8.81 10.93
CA LEU A 251 3.24 -9.42 9.90
C LEU A 251 3.89 -9.35 8.52
N ARG A 252 4.38 -8.16 8.14
CA ARG A 252 5.05 -7.98 6.84
C ARG A 252 6.26 -8.89 6.69
N ASP A 253 7.04 -9.07 7.76
CA ASP A 253 8.17 -10.00 7.75
C ASP A 253 7.72 -11.46 7.55
N VAL A 254 6.66 -11.89 8.25
CA VAL A 254 6.09 -13.24 8.09
C VAL A 254 5.55 -13.45 6.67
N LEU A 255 4.75 -12.51 6.14
CA LEU A 255 4.21 -12.59 4.78
C LEU A 255 5.33 -12.64 3.73
N ARG A 256 6.37 -11.80 3.87
CA ARG A 256 7.56 -11.83 3.01
C ARG A 256 8.23 -13.20 3.03
N LYS A 257 8.42 -13.79 4.22
CA LYS A 257 9.03 -15.11 4.36
C LYS A 257 8.15 -16.22 3.74
N LEU A 258 6.82 -16.15 3.92
CA LEU A 258 5.86 -17.08 3.29
C LEU A 258 5.89 -17.00 1.76
N ILE A 259 6.04 -15.79 1.19
CA ILE A 259 6.25 -15.60 -0.25
C ILE A 259 7.60 -16.21 -0.69
N LYS A 260 8.68 -15.94 0.05
CA LYS A 260 10.02 -16.46 -0.26
C LYS A 260 10.11 -17.99 -0.29
N ILE A 261 9.25 -18.68 0.46
CA ILE A 261 9.22 -20.14 0.51
C ILE A 261 8.14 -20.74 -0.40
N ASP A 262 7.44 -19.92 -1.18
CA ASP A 262 6.36 -20.29 -2.11
C ASP A 262 5.06 -20.80 -1.45
N GLN A 263 4.85 -20.48 -0.16
CA GLN A 263 3.57 -20.71 0.53
C GLN A 263 2.51 -19.70 0.10
N ILE A 264 2.93 -18.46 -0.20
CA ILE A 264 2.08 -17.42 -0.79
C ILE A 264 2.61 -17.14 -2.20
N GLY A 265 1.74 -17.29 -3.20
CA GLY A 265 2.04 -16.92 -4.58
C GLY A 265 1.39 -15.59 -4.97
N PHE A 266 1.81 -15.06 -6.12
CA PHE A 266 1.24 -13.87 -6.73
C PHE A 266 0.95 -14.15 -8.20
N TYR A 267 -0.30 -13.96 -8.61
CA TYR A 267 -0.75 -14.23 -9.96
C TYR A 267 -1.79 -13.19 -10.38
N ASN A 268 -1.62 -12.64 -11.57
CA ASN A 268 -2.53 -11.63 -12.16
C ASN A 268 -2.91 -10.50 -11.19
N GLY A 269 -1.92 -9.91 -10.52
CA GLY A 269 -2.15 -8.77 -9.62
C GLY A 269 -2.71 -9.13 -8.25
N SER A 270 -2.83 -10.42 -7.89
CA SER A 270 -3.43 -10.86 -6.63
C SER A 270 -2.60 -11.94 -5.93
N TYR A 271 -2.62 -11.92 -4.60
CA TYR A 271 -1.97 -12.92 -3.77
C TYR A 271 -2.88 -14.11 -3.47
N TYR A 272 -2.30 -15.30 -3.37
CA TYR A 272 -3.02 -16.53 -3.03
C TYR A 272 -2.17 -17.45 -2.16
N ILE A 273 -2.82 -18.29 -1.34
CA ILE A 273 -2.15 -19.36 -0.60
C ILE A 273 -1.97 -20.55 -1.55
N ASN A 274 -0.73 -21.04 -1.67
CA ASN A 274 -0.44 -22.25 -2.42
C ASN A 274 -0.93 -23.48 -1.65
N LYS A 275 -2.08 -24.03 -2.06
CA LYS A 275 -2.69 -25.19 -1.39
C LYS A 275 -1.96 -26.51 -1.62
N ASN A 276 -1.09 -26.56 -2.63
CA ASN A 276 -0.32 -27.76 -2.98
C ASN A 276 1.03 -27.82 -2.24
N PHE A 277 1.28 -26.86 -1.36
CA PHE A 277 2.51 -26.72 -0.61
C PHE A 277 2.19 -26.36 0.84
N ASP A 278 2.84 -27.04 1.78
CA ASP A 278 2.77 -26.71 3.20
C ASP A 278 4.20 -26.70 3.76
N TYR A 279 4.71 -25.52 4.08
CA TYR A 279 6.09 -25.37 4.56
C TYR A 279 6.34 -26.13 5.87
N ARG A 280 5.29 -26.47 6.64
CA ARG A 280 5.44 -27.21 7.91
C ARG A 280 5.86 -28.66 7.69
N THR A 281 5.72 -29.16 6.47
CA THR A 281 6.25 -30.47 6.07
C THR A 281 7.76 -30.46 5.86
N TRP A 282 8.40 -29.29 5.88
CA TRP A 282 9.84 -29.16 5.71
C TRP A 282 10.58 -29.21 7.04
N GLU A 283 11.74 -29.85 7.02
CA GLU A 283 12.72 -29.75 8.09
C GLU A 283 13.12 -28.28 8.31
N TYR A 284 13.19 -27.87 9.58
CA TYR A 284 13.54 -26.48 9.94
C TYR A 284 14.87 -26.04 9.31
N SER A 285 15.83 -26.96 9.20
CA SER A 285 17.13 -26.68 8.59
C SER A 285 17.03 -26.31 7.11
N ASP A 286 16.12 -26.93 6.36
CA ASP A 286 15.92 -26.67 4.94
C ASP A 286 15.10 -25.42 4.69
N LEU A 287 14.11 -25.16 5.55
CA LEU A 287 13.40 -23.88 5.56
C LEU A 287 14.38 -22.73 5.81
N LYS A 288 15.23 -22.86 6.83
CA LYS A 288 16.25 -21.87 7.16
C LYS A 288 17.22 -21.67 5.99
N LYS A 289 17.72 -22.74 5.37
CA LYS A 289 18.54 -22.64 4.15
C LYS A 289 17.81 -21.90 3.03
N LYS A 290 16.52 -22.13 2.77
CA LYS A 290 15.77 -21.42 1.72
C LYS A 290 15.60 -19.93 2.06
N LEU A 291 15.28 -19.61 3.32
CA LEU A 291 15.18 -18.23 3.79
C LEU A 291 16.53 -17.50 3.73
N ASP A 292 17.64 -18.19 4.01
CA ASP A 292 18.99 -17.64 4.02
C ASP A 292 19.63 -17.55 2.62
N ARG A 293 19.36 -18.51 1.72
CA ARG A 293 19.91 -18.57 0.34
C ARG A 293 19.65 -17.30 -0.46
N ASN A 294 18.53 -16.62 -0.20
CA ASN A 294 18.18 -15.37 -0.87
C ASN A 294 18.75 -14.13 -0.17
N ASN A 295 19.13 -14.22 1.12
CA ASN A 295 19.94 -13.19 1.77
C ASN A 295 21.41 -13.25 1.32
N SER A 296 21.92 -14.43 0.94
CA SER A 296 23.31 -14.63 0.47
C SER A 296 23.59 -14.17 -0.96
N ASN A 297 22.55 -13.88 -1.77
CA ASN A 297 22.73 -13.25 -3.09
C ASN A 297 22.89 -11.72 -3.00
N LEU A 298 22.78 -11.13 -1.80
CA LEU A 298 23.45 -9.85 -1.58
C LEU A 298 24.95 -10.16 -1.60
N PRO A 299 25.73 -9.63 -2.57
CA PRO A 299 27.17 -9.87 -2.61
C PRO A 299 27.71 -9.57 -1.22
N ILE A 300 28.41 -10.53 -0.60
CA ILE A 300 29.00 -10.43 0.76
C ILE A 300 29.53 -9.02 0.89
N ASN A 301 28.74 -8.16 1.51
CA ASN A 301 29.03 -6.75 1.50
C ASN A 301 30.00 -6.61 2.64
N PHE A 302 31.28 -6.68 2.32
CA PHE A 302 32.33 -6.42 3.29
C PHE A 302 32.10 -5.01 3.81
N LYS A 303 31.31 -4.84 4.87
CA LYS A 303 31.02 -3.53 5.49
C LYS A 303 32.25 -3.02 6.25
N ASN A 304 33.03 -3.95 6.80
CA ASN A 304 34.27 -3.69 7.51
C ASN A 304 35.49 -3.76 6.57
N LEU A 305 36.34 -2.73 6.60
CA LEU A 305 37.60 -2.66 5.84
C LEU A 305 38.57 -3.79 6.21
N GLU A 306 38.60 -4.23 7.46
CA GLU A 306 39.47 -5.32 7.91
C GLU A 306 39.11 -6.65 7.25
N ASN A 307 37.83 -6.90 7.02
CA ASN A 307 37.40 -8.09 6.29
C ASN A 307 37.79 -7.99 4.79
N ILE A 308 37.81 -6.78 4.21
CA ILE A 308 38.34 -6.56 2.86
C ILE A 308 39.83 -6.90 2.84
N LYS A 309 40.63 -6.34 3.76
CA LYS A 309 42.07 -6.62 3.86
C LYS A 309 42.36 -8.12 3.96
N LYS A 310 41.65 -8.84 4.84
CA LYS A 310 41.78 -10.31 4.96
C LYS A 310 41.45 -11.03 3.65
N ALA A 311 40.39 -10.62 2.97
CA ALA A 311 40.01 -11.20 1.68
C ALA A 311 40.99 -10.87 0.55
N LEU A 312 41.65 -9.71 0.57
CA LEU A 312 42.67 -9.36 -0.42
C LEU A 312 43.92 -10.23 -0.28
N LYS A 313 44.28 -10.61 0.95
CA LYS A 313 45.41 -11.51 1.22
C LYS A 313 45.19 -12.93 0.73
N SER A 314 43.94 -13.37 0.58
CA SER A 314 43.60 -14.69 0.05
C SER A 314 43.45 -14.73 -1.47
N ILE A 315 43.51 -13.59 -2.15
CA ILE A 315 43.51 -13.55 -3.62
C ILE A 315 44.84 -14.12 -4.13
N LYS A 316 44.77 -15.08 -5.04
CA LYS A 316 45.94 -15.53 -5.80
C LYS A 316 46.35 -14.42 -6.78
N TRP A 317 47.41 -13.72 -6.43
CA TRP A 317 48.06 -12.70 -7.26
C TRP A 317 49.11 -13.35 -8.16
N LYS A 318 49.46 -12.70 -9.28
CA LYS A 318 50.55 -13.18 -10.15
C LYS A 318 51.85 -13.26 -9.34
N ASN A 319 52.54 -14.39 -9.41
CA ASN A 319 53.72 -14.67 -8.61
C ASN A 319 55.00 -14.30 -9.38
N ASP A 320 55.09 -13.05 -9.82
CA ASP A 320 56.25 -12.50 -10.51
C ASP A 320 56.68 -11.20 -9.79
N PRO A 321 57.84 -11.18 -9.11
CA PRO A 321 58.33 -9.99 -8.41
C PRO A 321 58.56 -8.78 -9.32
N GLU A 322 58.87 -9.00 -10.61
CA GLU A 322 59.06 -7.93 -11.58
C GLU A 322 57.74 -7.31 -12.02
N PHE A 323 56.64 -8.05 -11.86
CA PHE A 323 55.29 -7.56 -12.13
C PHE A 323 54.82 -6.52 -11.09
N TRP A 324 55.31 -6.61 -9.85
CA TRP A 324 54.84 -5.80 -8.73
C TRP A 324 55.71 -4.57 -8.49
N LYS A 325 55.81 -3.71 -9.51
CA LYS A 325 56.58 -2.47 -9.48
C LYS A 325 55.69 -1.26 -9.73
N VAL A 326 55.94 -0.18 -9.01
CA VAL A 326 55.32 1.12 -9.25
C VAL A 326 56.37 2.22 -9.22
N TYR A 327 56.09 3.33 -9.89
CA TYR A 327 57.03 4.43 -9.98
C TYR A 327 56.50 5.67 -9.29
N LYS A 328 57.24 6.16 -8.30
CA LYS A 328 56.92 7.39 -7.56
C LYS A 328 57.82 8.51 -8.05
N TYR A 329 57.23 9.65 -8.39
CA TYR A 329 58.00 10.82 -8.79
C TYR A 329 58.39 11.63 -7.56
N ASN A 330 59.68 11.88 -7.38
CA ASN A 330 60.21 12.74 -6.32
C ASN A 330 60.33 14.16 -6.88
N TYR A 331 59.34 15.01 -6.59
CA TYR A 331 59.31 16.38 -7.10
C TYR A 331 60.51 17.24 -6.66
N ARG A 332 61.13 16.95 -5.51
CA ARG A 332 62.28 17.73 -5.01
C ARG A 332 63.55 17.43 -5.81
N MET A 333 63.75 16.17 -6.20
CA MET A 333 64.94 15.73 -6.92
C MET A 333 64.71 15.63 -8.43
N GLN A 334 63.46 15.81 -8.89
CA GLN A 334 63.03 15.56 -10.27
C GLN A 334 63.38 14.16 -10.79
N THR A 335 63.51 13.19 -9.88
CA THR A 335 63.83 11.80 -10.21
C THR A 335 62.62 10.88 -10.03
N ARG A 336 62.65 9.75 -10.74
CA ARG A 336 61.65 8.68 -10.64
C ARG A 336 62.23 7.54 -9.81
N GLU A 337 61.61 7.27 -8.67
CA GLU A 337 61.98 6.17 -7.79
C GLU A 337 61.13 4.94 -8.16
N GLU A 338 61.79 3.81 -8.38
CA GLU A 338 61.14 2.51 -8.55
C GLU A 338 60.89 1.89 -7.17
N LEU A 339 59.64 1.56 -6.87
CA LEU A 339 59.24 0.90 -5.64
C LEU A 339 58.70 -0.50 -5.96
N LYS A 340 59.26 -1.52 -5.29
CA LYS A 340 58.70 -2.87 -5.29
C LYS A 340 57.56 -2.93 -4.28
N VAL A 341 56.38 -3.35 -4.74
CA VAL A 341 55.18 -3.50 -3.90
C VAL A 341 54.85 -4.97 -3.69
N ASN A 342 54.15 -5.30 -2.61
CA ASN A 342 53.74 -6.67 -2.31
C ASN A 342 52.21 -6.72 -2.15
N PRO A 343 51.47 -7.44 -3.02
CA PRO A 343 50.00 -7.46 -3.00
C PRO A 343 49.42 -8.21 -1.79
N TYR A 344 50.23 -8.95 -1.05
CA TYR A 344 49.85 -9.64 0.19
C TYR A 344 50.02 -8.77 1.44
N ASN A 345 50.70 -7.63 1.31
CA ASN A 345 50.85 -6.64 2.38
C ASN A 345 49.73 -5.59 2.31
N ASP A 346 49.49 -4.90 3.42
CA ASP A 346 48.50 -3.82 3.47
C ASP A 346 48.88 -2.68 2.52
N CYS A 347 47.88 -2.08 1.88
CA CYS A 347 48.05 -0.91 1.02
C CYS A 347 48.29 0.33 1.89
N ASN A 348 49.39 1.05 1.68
CA ASN A 348 49.72 2.29 2.40
C ASN A 348 50.75 3.12 1.62
N GLU A 349 51.33 4.17 2.21
CA GLU A 349 52.34 4.99 1.53
C GLU A 349 53.69 4.28 1.29
N PHE A 350 54.02 3.27 2.10
CA PHE A 350 55.24 2.45 1.98
C PHE A 350 55.05 1.24 1.05
N ASN A 351 53.82 0.75 0.93
CA ASN A 351 53.41 -0.27 -0.03
C ASN A 351 52.25 0.27 -0.89
N PRO A 352 52.53 1.21 -1.83
CA PRO A 352 51.51 1.97 -2.55
C PRO A 352 50.83 1.17 -3.67
N LEU A 353 50.19 0.07 -3.30
CA LEU A 353 49.43 -0.82 -4.20
C LEU A 353 48.33 -0.08 -4.98
N TYR A 354 47.83 1.05 -4.45
CA TYR A 354 46.89 1.91 -5.16
C TYR A 354 47.46 2.54 -6.44
N MET A 355 48.79 2.54 -6.63
CA MET A 355 49.45 2.99 -7.86
C MET A 355 49.56 1.87 -8.91
N HIS A 356 49.28 0.63 -8.52
CA HIS A 356 49.41 -0.55 -9.37
C HIS A 356 48.09 -0.87 -10.08
N LYS A 357 48.08 -0.77 -11.42
CA LYS A 357 46.85 -0.84 -12.24
C LYS A 357 46.04 -2.12 -12.02
N GLU A 358 46.69 -3.29 -12.06
CA GLU A 358 45.98 -4.58 -11.96
C GLU A 358 45.36 -4.77 -10.57
N TRP A 359 46.07 -4.33 -9.52
CA TRP A 359 45.60 -4.42 -8.14
C TRP A 359 44.41 -3.49 -7.91
N PHE A 360 44.56 -2.22 -8.29
CA PHE A 360 43.51 -1.23 -8.16
C PHE A 360 42.26 -1.65 -8.96
N SER A 361 42.43 -2.07 -10.22
CA SER A 361 41.32 -2.49 -11.09
C SER A 361 40.56 -3.67 -10.50
N ARG A 362 41.28 -4.72 -10.07
CA ARG A 362 40.66 -5.92 -9.52
C ARG A 362 39.82 -5.60 -8.29
N ILE A 363 40.33 -4.77 -7.39
CA ILE A 363 39.62 -4.41 -6.15
C ILE A 363 38.46 -3.46 -6.41
N TYR A 364 38.69 -2.44 -7.24
CA TYR A 364 37.70 -1.41 -7.50
C TYR A 364 36.51 -1.94 -8.32
N LEU A 365 36.75 -2.88 -9.23
CA LEU A 365 35.72 -3.48 -10.10
C LEU A 365 35.04 -4.71 -9.47
N ASP A 366 35.64 -5.32 -8.45
CA ASP A 366 35.01 -6.45 -7.76
C ASP A 366 33.78 -5.99 -6.97
N ASN A 367 32.62 -6.51 -7.37
CA ASN A 367 31.33 -6.15 -6.78
C ASN A 367 31.17 -6.64 -5.33
N ARG A 368 32.00 -7.59 -4.88
CA ARG A 368 32.01 -8.06 -3.48
C ARG A 368 32.47 -6.95 -2.54
N PHE A 369 33.50 -6.19 -2.92
CA PHE A 369 34.08 -5.16 -2.03
C PHE A 369 33.33 -3.82 -2.05
N LYS A 370 32.58 -3.53 -3.12
CA LYS A 370 31.85 -2.26 -3.33
C LYS A 370 32.70 -1.01 -3.01
N ILE A 371 33.95 -1.01 -3.47
CA ILE A 371 34.90 0.08 -3.18
C ILE A 371 34.51 1.35 -3.94
N THR A 372 34.39 2.45 -3.21
CA THR A 372 34.27 3.82 -3.73
C THR A 372 35.62 4.53 -3.58
N ASP A 373 35.80 5.72 -4.19
CA ASP A 373 37.05 6.48 -4.04
C ASP A 373 37.36 6.81 -2.57
N SER A 374 36.34 7.12 -1.77
CA SER A 374 36.51 7.38 -0.32
C SER A 374 37.01 6.15 0.40
N ARG A 375 36.39 5.01 0.10
CA ARG A 375 36.68 3.73 0.75
C ARG A 375 38.01 3.14 0.32
N MET A 376 38.41 3.38 -0.93
CA MET A 376 39.76 3.08 -1.40
C MET A 376 40.79 3.94 -0.67
N GLY A 377 40.46 5.22 -0.42
CA GLY A 377 41.28 6.11 0.40
C GLY A 377 41.51 5.56 1.80
N GLU A 378 40.43 5.19 2.50
CA GLU A 378 40.49 4.58 3.83
C GLU A 378 41.26 3.24 3.82
N LEU A 379 41.01 2.38 2.82
CA LEU A 379 41.68 1.08 2.69
C LEU A 379 43.21 1.22 2.53
N CYS A 380 43.66 2.28 1.86
CA CYS A 380 45.06 2.51 1.52
C CYS A 380 45.74 3.62 2.35
N GLY A 381 45.07 4.20 3.34
CA GLY A 381 45.61 5.32 4.12
C GLY A 381 45.94 6.56 3.29
N ILE A 382 45.14 6.86 2.24
CA ILE A 382 45.32 8.03 1.36
C ILE A 382 44.03 8.86 1.25
N SER A 383 44.15 10.10 0.80
CA SER A 383 42.96 10.94 0.57
C SER A 383 42.08 10.39 -0.56
N LYS A 384 40.77 10.65 -0.49
CA LYS A 384 39.80 10.31 -1.53
C LYS A 384 40.20 10.85 -2.91
N ASP A 385 40.78 12.04 -2.98
CA ASP A 385 41.17 12.66 -4.25
C ASP A 385 42.43 12.02 -4.83
N LYS A 386 43.37 11.57 -3.99
CA LYS A 386 44.51 10.74 -4.40
C LYS A 386 44.04 9.39 -4.95
N ALA A 387 43.07 8.75 -4.29
CA ALA A 387 42.46 7.52 -4.82
C ALA A 387 41.73 7.75 -6.16
N ARG A 388 41.00 8.86 -6.30
CA ARG A 388 40.34 9.26 -7.57
C ARG A 388 41.35 9.49 -8.69
N TYR A 389 42.43 10.22 -8.41
CA TYR A 389 43.51 10.46 -9.37
C TYR A 389 44.06 9.15 -9.95
N TRP A 390 44.36 8.16 -9.10
CA TRP A 390 44.90 6.87 -9.56
C TRP A 390 43.88 6.05 -10.35
N ARG A 391 42.61 6.05 -9.92
CA ARG A 391 41.52 5.45 -10.70
C ARG A 391 41.47 6.01 -12.13
N ASP A 392 41.46 7.34 -12.24
CA ASP A 392 41.35 8.04 -13.52
C ASP A 392 42.61 7.81 -14.36
N LYS A 393 43.81 7.85 -13.75
CA LYS A 393 45.09 7.51 -14.39
C LYS A 393 45.17 6.08 -14.92
N HIS A 394 44.45 5.16 -14.30
CA HIS A 394 44.34 3.77 -14.75
C HIS A 394 43.24 3.54 -15.79
N ASN A 395 42.51 4.58 -16.21
CA ASN A 395 41.35 4.52 -17.09
C ASN A 395 40.24 3.60 -16.55
N ILE A 396 40.08 3.53 -15.23
CA ILE A 396 39.02 2.75 -14.60
C ILE A 396 37.81 3.66 -14.47
N SER A 397 36.71 3.33 -15.15
CA SER A 397 35.50 4.15 -15.04
C SER A 397 35.02 4.17 -13.58
N GLY A 398 34.94 5.37 -12.99
CA GLY A 398 34.35 5.55 -11.67
C GLY A 398 32.95 4.96 -11.60
N ARG A 399 32.59 4.41 -10.43
CA ARG A 399 31.21 3.94 -10.18
C ARG A 399 30.19 5.08 -10.23
N LYS A 400 30.62 6.34 -10.18
CA LYS A 400 29.79 7.54 -10.35
C LYS A 400 29.42 7.77 -11.82
N LYS A 401 28.53 6.94 -12.36
CA LYS A 401 27.77 7.27 -13.57
C LYS A 401 26.45 7.93 -13.15
N TRP A 402 26.07 9.02 -13.81
CA TRP A 402 24.67 9.49 -13.79
C TRP A 402 23.77 8.29 -14.13
N GLY A 403 22.80 7.96 -13.29
CA GLY A 403 21.98 6.74 -13.40
C GLY A 403 22.35 5.59 -12.46
N MET A 404 23.40 5.70 -11.62
CA MET A 404 23.88 4.59 -10.76
C MET A 404 24.06 4.94 -9.27
N ASP A 405 23.88 6.20 -8.86
CA ASP A 405 23.93 6.58 -7.44
C ASP A 405 22.67 6.02 -6.73
N ARG A 406 22.82 4.88 -6.06
CA ARG A 406 21.77 4.26 -5.24
C ARG A 406 21.77 4.89 -3.85
N ILE A 407 20.66 5.50 -3.47
CA ILE A 407 20.41 6.06 -2.14
C ILE A 407 19.33 5.21 -1.50
N VAL A 408 19.67 4.53 -0.39
CA VAL A 408 18.67 3.77 0.37
C VAL A 408 17.98 4.74 1.33
N ASP A 409 16.67 4.88 1.18
CA ASP A 409 15.84 5.64 2.11
C ASP A 409 15.86 4.97 3.49
N LYS A 410 16.18 5.73 4.53
CA LYS A 410 16.26 5.21 5.89
C LYS A 410 14.88 4.90 6.48
N SER A 411 13.82 5.51 5.94
CA SER A 411 12.45 5.38 6.46
C SER A 411 11.77 4.09 6.02
N ASP A 412 11.85 3.75 4.74
CA ASP A 412 11.17 2.59 4.16
C ASP A 412 12.12 1.58 3.48
N GLY A 413 13.41 1.88 3.38
CA GLY A 413 14.41 1.00 2.77
C GLY A 413 14.40 0.97 1.24
N ARG A 414 13.55 1.78 0.58
CA ARG A 414 13.51 1.87 -0.89
C ARG A 414 14.81 2.44 -1.45
N ILE A 415 15.19 1.97 -2.62
CA ILE A 415 16.35 2.52 -3.33
C ILE A 415 15.89 3.61 -4.29
N TRP A 416 16.43 4.80 -4.11
CA TRP A 416 16.36 5.91 -5.03
C TRP A 416 17.60 5.92 -5.91
N ILE A 417 17.44 6.29 -7.18
CA ILE A 417 18.54 6.51 -8.11
C ILE A 417 18.49 7.93 -8.66
N ARG A 418 19.66 8.52 -8.93
CA ARG A 418 19.77 9.75 -9.70
C ARG A 418 19.67 9.44 -11.19
N VAL A 419 18.59 9.86 -11.86
CA VAL A 419 18.39 9.60 -13.29
C VAL A 419 19.25 10.52 -14.17
N PRO A 420 19.58 10.13 -15.42
CA PRO A 420 20.38 10.95 -16.34
C PRO A 420 19.80 12.33 -16.61
N LYS A 421 20.65 13.31 -16.97
CA LYS A 421 20.16 14.66 -17.35
C LYS A 421 19.20 14.66 -18.55
N THR A 422 19.34 13.67 -19.42
CA THR A 422 18.50 13.46 -20.61
C THR A 422 17.17 12.78 -20.30
N TYR A 423 16.95 12.35 -19.05
CA TYR A 423 15.70 11.73 -18.63
C TYR A 423 14.62 12.80 -18.46
N LYS A 424 13.67 12.83 -19.40
CA LYS A 424 12.62 13.87 -19.53
C LYS A 424 11.24 13.43 -19.02
N ASN A 425 11.16 12.37 -18.21
CA ASN A 425 9.87 11.88 -17.70
C ASN A 425 9.11 13.05 -17.02
N PRO A 426 7.88 13.36 -17.44
CA PRO A 426 7.12 14.49 -16.91
C PRO A 426 6.77 14.35 -15.42
N VAL A 427 6.83 13.14 -14.87
CA VAL A 427 6.53 12.80 -13.47
C VAL A 427 7.73 13.00 -12.53
N VAL A 428 8.95 13.13 -13.06
CA VAL A 428 10.11 13.41 -12.22
C VAL A 428 9.97 14.80 -11.63
N ASN A 429 10.06 14.90 -10.31
CA ASN A 429 10.07 16.18 -9.62
C ASN A 429 11.22 17.05 -10.17
N LYS A 430 10.85 18.13 -10.88
CA LYS A 430 11.77 19.06 -11.54
C LYS A 430 12.22 20.18 -10.59
N ASP A 431 11.52 20.36 -9.47
CA ASP A 431 11.72 21.46 -8.52
C ASP A 431 12.98 21.26 -7.66
N ASP A 432 13.45 20.02 -7.53
CA ASP A 432 14.78 19.70 -6.98
C ASP A 432 15.79 19.42 -8.10
N TYR A 433 16.15 20.48 -8.82
CA TYR A 433 17.08 20.48 -9.96
C TYR A 433 18.43 19.79 -9.64
N HIS A 434 18.81 19.74 -8.36
CA HIS A 434 20.05 19.14 -7.89
C HIS A 434 19.98 17.62 -7.66
N ARG A 435 18.78 17.03 -7.52
CA ARG A 435 18.68 15.63 -7.11
C ARG A 435 18.14 14.68 -8.17
N ARG A 436 17.22 15.10 -9.07
CA ARG A 436 16.63 14.26 -10.14
C ARG A 436 16.53 12.79 -9.73
N LEU A 437 15.82 12.54 -8.63
CA LEU A 437 15.72 11.21 -8.03
C LEU A 437 14.47 10.49 -8.53
N MET A 438 14.58 9.18 -8.68
CA MET A 438 13.48 8.28 -9.00
C MET A 438 13.67 6.99 -8.23
N ILE A 439 12.58 6.34 -7.82
CA ILE A 439 12.68 5.04 -7.17
C ILE A 439 13.16 4.00 -8.20
N GLU A 440 14.19 3.23 -7.85
CA GLU A 440 14.92 2.33 -8.75
C GLU A 440 14.01 1.31 -9.44
N HIS A 441 13.09 0.67 -8.70
CA HIS A 441 12.16 -0.31 -9.26
C HIS A 441 11.30 0.25 -10.40
N ARG A 442 10.88 1.52 -10.29
CA ARG A 442 10.04 2.21 -11.27
C ARG A 442 10.85 2.50 -12.52
N TYR A 443 12.08 2.96 -12.35
CA TYR A 443 12.99 3.20 -13.46
C TYR A 443 13.30 1.91 -14.22
N LEU A 444 13.62 0.81 -13.51
CA LEU A 444 13.93 -0.48 -14.12
C LEU A 444 12.73 -1.03 -14.91
N MET A 445 11.55 -0.97 -14.31
CA MET A 445 10.33 -1.44 -14.95
C MET A 445 9.95 -0.60 -16.17
N GLU A 446 10.14 0.72 -16.09
CA GLU A 446 9.96 1.59 -17.25
C GLU A 446 10.91 1.22 -18.40
N LYS A 447 12.20 0.99 -18.12
CA LYS A 447 13.17 0.57 -19.15
C LYS A 447 12.83 -0.79 -19.73
N TYR A 448 12.36 -1.72 -18.89
CA TYR A 448 11.91 -3.01 -19.36
C TYR A 448 10.72 -2.87 -20.31
N LEU A 449 9.65 -2.18 -19.92
CA LEU A 449 8.46 -2.01 -20.75
C LEU A 449 8.73 -1.22 -22.03
N ALA A 450 9.59 -0.20 -22.00
CA ALA A 450 9.96 0.55 -23.21
C ALA A 450 10.68 -0.32 -24.25
N ASN A 451 11.40 -1.35 -23.81
CA ASN A 451 12.06 -2.32 -24.67
C ASN A 451 11.17 -3.50 -25.09
N HIS A 452 9.97 -3.62 -24.50
CA HIS A 452 9.00 -4.69 -24.76
C HIS A 452 7.61 -4.11 -25.11
N PRO A 453 7.50 -3.30 -26.18
CA PRO A 453 6.24 -2.63 -26.56
C PRO A 453 5.13 -3.60 -27.01
N GLU A 454 5.47 -4.87 -27.27
CA GLU A 454 4.50 -5.94 -27.54
C GLU A 454 3.66 -6.30 -26.31
N LEU A 455 4.13 -6.03 -25.09
CA LEU A 455 3.39 -6.32 -23.87
C LEU A 455 2.15 -5.41 -23.75
N PRO A 456 0.95 -5.95 -23.47
CA PRO A 456 -0.27 -5.13 -23.31
C PRO A 456 -0.11 -4.02 -22.27
N ILE A 457 0.58 -4.30 -21.16
CA ILE A 457 0.81 -3.33 -20.09
C ILE A 457 1.71 -2.17 -20.54
N ALA A 458 2.66 -2.40 -21.46
CA ALA A 458 3.51 -1.33 -21.99
C ALA A 458 2.67 -0.30 -22.78
N LYS A 459 1.73 -0.78 -23.60
CA LYS A 459 0.81 0.08 -24.39
C LYS A 459 -0.11 0.90 -23.49
N LYS A 460 -0.52 0.36 -22.34
CA LYS A 460 -1.42 1.03 -21.40
C LYS A 460 -0.70 1.99 -20.45
N CYS A 461 0.50 1.63 -19.98
CA CYS A 461 1.17 2.33 -18.89
C CYS A 461 2.27 3.30 -19.35
N LEU A 462 2.70 3.27 -20.62
CA LEU A 462 3.75 4.16 -21.11
C LEU A 462 3.21 5.40 -21.85
N ILE A 463 3.81 6.55 -21.55
CA ILE A 463 3.71 7.80 -22.31
C ILE A 463 4.77 7.75 -23.41
N ASP A 464 4.36 7.97 -24.67
CA ASP A 464 5.20 7.92 -25.87
C ASP A 464 6.03 6.63 -26.03
N GLY A 465 5.55 5.52 -25.43
CA GLY A 465 6.28 4.25 -25.40
C GLY A 465 7.58 4.29 -24.60
N LYS A 466 7.77 5.30 -23.74
CA LYS A 466 9.05 5.55 -23.04
C LYS A 466 8.93 5.64 -21.52
N TYR A 467 7.87 6.28 -21.01
CA TYR A 467 7.81 6.68 -19.60
C TYR A 467 6.59 6.13 -18.88
N LEU A 468 6.75 5.56 -17.69
CA LEU A 468 5.58 5.12 -16.90
C LEU A 468 4.73 6.33 -16.50
N LYS A 469 3.41 6.27 -16.76
CA LYS A 469 2.43 7.29 -16.34
C LYS A 469 2.43 7.46 -14.82
N SER A 470 2.09 8.67 -14.34
CA SER A 470 2.16 9.02 -12.91
C SER A 470 1.21 8.23 -12.02
N ASP A 471 0.08 7.79 -12.56
CA ASP A 471 -0.93 6.98 -11.88
C ASP A 471 -0.52 5.50 -11.76
N CYS A 472 0.36 5.00 -12.63
CA CYS A 472 0.86 3.63 -12.55
C CYS A 472 1.76 3.43 -11.33
N GLU A 473 1.57 2.30 -10.65
CA GLU A 473 2.32 1.91 -9.45
C GLU A 473 3.20 0.68 -9.74
N VAL A 474 4.41 0.66 -9.19
CA VAL A 474 5.32 -0.50 -9.29
C VAL A 474 5.43 -1.17 -7.94
N HIS A 475 5.08 -2.45 -7.89
CA HIS A 475 4.95 -3.23 -6.66
C HIS A 475 6.01 -4.33 -6.59
N HIS A 476 6.63 -4.47 -5.42
CA HIS A 476 7.50 -5.60 -5.10
C HIS A 476 6.66 -6.78 -4.64
N ILE A 477 6.59 -7.81 -5.48
CA ILE A 477 5.77 -9.01 -5.24
C ILE A 477 6.15 -9.69 -3.92
N ASN A 478 7.45 -9.81 -3.64
CA ASN A 478 7.95 -10.41 -2.40
C ASN A 478 7.98 -9.46 -1.18
N LEU A 479 7.46 -8.22 -1.30
CA LEU A 479 7.48 -7.20 -0.24
C LEU A 479 8.89 -6.78 0.22
N ASP A 480 9.93 -7.10 -0.56
CA ASP A 480 11.31 -6.71 -0.32
C ASP A 480 11.67 -5.52 -1.21
N TYR A 481 11.64 -4.31 -0.63
CA TYR A 481 11.92 -3.07 -1.36
C TYR A 481 13.34 -2.97 -1.93
N GLN A 482 14.23 -3.89 -1.53
CA GLN A 482 15.61 -3.96 -2.02
C GLN A 482 15.79 -4.95 -3.17
N ASP A 483 14.81 -5.81 -3.43
CA ASP A 483 14.84 -6.80 -4.51
C ASP A 483 14.21 -6.24 -5.79
N ASN A 484 15.02 -5.49 -6.53
CA ASN A 484 14.62 -4.82 -7.77
C ASN A 484 14.82 -5.69 -9.03
N ARG A 485 14.91 -7.02 -8.88
CA ARG A 485 14.91 -7.93 -10.03
C ARG A 485 13.57 -7.87 -10.74
N LEU A 486 13.57 -7.89 -12.08
CA LEU A 486 12.36 -7.65 -12.88
C LEU A 486 11.27 -8.68 -12.61
N GLU A 487 11.63 -9.94 -12.35
CA GLU A 487 10.70 -11.01 -12.00
C GLU A 487 9.96 -10.80 -10.67
N ASN A 488 10.44 -9.87 -9.83
CA ASN A 488 9.84 -9.53 -8.55
C ASN A 488 9.02 -8.23 -8.60
N LEU A 489 8.91 -7.59 -9.76
CA LEU A 489 8.22 -6.32 -9.93
C LEU A 489 6.93 -6.51 -10.73
N TRP A 490 5.86 -5.85 -10.30
CA TRP A 490 4.58 -5.81 -11.01
C TRP A 490 4.12 -4.37 -11.23
N VAL A 491 3.52 -4.08 -12.39
CA VAL A 491 2.95 -2.76 -12.69
C VAL A 491 1.43 -2.82 -12.59
N PHE A 492 0.86 -1.93 -11.80
CA PHE A 492 -0.57 -1.65 -11.78
C PHE A 492 -0.87 -0.41 -12.60
N GLU A 493 -2.00 -0.41 -13.31
CA GLU A 493 -2.37 0.71 -14.18
C GLU A 493 -2.68 1.97 -13.36
N ASN A 494 -3.18 1.77 -12.14
CA ASN A 494 -3.54 2.83 -11.20
C ASN A 494 -3.39 2.38 -9.73
N ASN A 495 -3.49 3.34 -8.81
CA ASN A 495 -3.43 3.07 -7.36
C ASN A 495 -4.61 2.22 -6.85
N GLU A 496 -5.78 2.24 -7.49
CA GLU A 496 -6.93 1.42 -7.06
C GLU A 496 -6.64 -0.07 -7.24
N GLU A 497 -6.09 -0.47 -8.39
CA GLU A 497 -5.64 -1.85 -8.64
C GLU A 497 -4.51 -2.26 -7.69
N HIS A 498 -3.59 -1.34 -7.40
CA HIS A 498 -2.54 -1.59 -6.42
C HIS A 498 -3.10 -1.82 -5.00
N GLN A 499 -4.11 -1.04 -4.58
CA GLN A 499 -4.78 -1.27 -3.30
C GLN A 499 -5.51 -2.62 -3.30
N LYS A 500 -6.19 -3.01 -4.39
CA LYS A 500 -6.83 -4.34 -4.51
C LYS A 500 -5.81 -5.48 -4.34
N ALA A 501 -4.61 -5.33 -4.88
CA ALA A 501 -3.54 -6.30 -4.67
C ALA A 501 -3.11 -6.38 -3.20
N ARG A 502 -2.96 -5.23 -2.52
CA ARG A 502 -2.65 -5.20 -1.08
C ARG A 502 -3.77 -5.78 -0.23
N GLU A 503 -5.01 -5.49 -0.56
CA GLU A 503 -6.20 -6.07 0.08
C GLU A 503 -6.23 -7.59 -0.10
N SER A 504 -5.88 -8.08 -1.31
CA SER A 504 -5.80 -9.53 -1.56
C SER A 504 -4.79 -10.20 -0.63
N LEU A 505 -3.64 -9.57 -0.35
CA LEU A 505 -2.65 -10.07 0.60
C LEU A 505 -3.18 -10.10 2.03
N TYR A 506 -3.82 -9.02 2.50
CA TYR A 506 -4.38 -8.96 3.85
C TYR A 506 -5.56 -9.91 4.04
N SER A 507 -6.34 -10.17 2.99
CA SER A 507 -7.42 -11.16 3.01
C SER A 507 -6.93 -12.60 3.23
N LEU A 508 -5.62 -12.86 3.06
CA LEU A 508 -5.03 -14.16 3.37
C LEU A 508 -4.76 -14.33 4.87
N VAL A 509 -4.64 -13.26 5.65
CA VAL A 509 -4.21 -13.32 7.06
C VAL A 509 -5.13 -14.21 7.89
N ASP A 510 -6.44 -14.02 7.78
CA ASP A 510 -7.44 -14.86 8.44
C ASP A 510 -7.26 -16.34 8.08
N LYS A 511 -7.15 -16.67 6.79
CA LYS A 511 -6.91 -18.05 6.32
C LYS A 511 -5.59 -18.63 6.82
N LEU A 512 -4.52 -17.82 6.88
CA LEU A 512 -3.22 -18.25 7.39
C LEU A 512 -3.28 -18.55 8.90
N LEU A 513 -4.07 -17.77 9.66
CA LEU A 513 -4.33 -18.02 11.09
C LEU A 513 -5.20 -19.28 11.29
N GLU A 514 -6.29 -19.42 10.55
CA GLU A 514 -7.19 -20.60 10.57
C GLU A 514 -6.42 -21.88 10.25
N GLN A 515 -5.57 -21.85 9.22
CA GLN A 515 -4.72 -22.97 8.83
C GLN A 515 -3.53 -23.17 9.76
N LYS A 516 -3.32 -22.29 10.75
CA LYS A 516 -2.19 -22.33 11.68
C LYS A 516 -0.84 -22.32 10.96
N LEU A 517 -0.75 -21.58 9.85
CA LEU A 517 0.51 -21.27 9.15
C LEU A 517 1.20 -20.05 9.77
N ILE A 518 0.43 -19.18 10.40
CA ILE A 518 0.95 -18.10 11.24
C ILE A 518 0.24 -18.14 12.59
N ILE A 519 0.88 -17.56 13.59
CA ILE A 519 0.28 -17.33 14.91
C ILE A 519 0.45 -15.86 15.27
N PHE A 520 -0.48 -15.33 16.07
CA PHE A 520 -0.38 -14.01 16.66
C PHE A 520 -0.28 -14.15 18.18
N ASN A 521 0.87 -13.77 18.72
CA ASN A 521 1.14 -13.84 20.15
C ASN A 521 1.79 -12.53 20.61
N ASN A 522 1.29 -11.96 21.71
CA ASN A 522 1.86 -10.80 22.37
C ASN A 522 2.09 -9.60 21.42
N GLY A 523 1.11 -9.29 20.57
CA GLY A 523 1.21 -8.16 19.64
C GLY A 523 2.15 -8.39 18.44
N SER A 524 2.51 -9.64 18.15
CA SER A 524 3.42 -9.98 17.06
C SER A 524 2.98 -11.22 16.30
N TYR A 525 3.22 -11.22 15.00
CA TYR A 525 3.00 -12.37 14.12
C TYR A 525 4.28 -13.18 13.98
N SER A 526 4.17 -14.51 14.00
CA SER A 526 5.28 -15.42 13.75
C SER A 526 4.84 -16.66 12.98
N PHE A 527 5.82 -17.40 12.47
CA PHE A 527 5.60 -18.72 11.91
C PHE A 527 5.12 -19.67 12.99
N LYS A 528 4.20 -20.56 12.62
CA LYS A 528 4.01 -21.77 13.41
C LYS A 528 4.99 -22.83 12.92
N HIS A 529 5.99 -23.14 13.71
CA HIS A 529 6.82 -24.31 13.48
C HIS A 529 6.31 -25.50 14.26
#